data_AF-A0A024X5M0-F1
#
_entry.id   AF-A0A024X5M0-F1
#
_cell.length_a   1.000
_cell.length_b   1.000
_cell.length_c   1.000
_cell.angle_alpha   90.00
_cell.angle_beta   90.00
_cell.angle_gamma   90.00
#
_symmetry.space_group_name_H-M   'P 1'
#
loop_
_entity.id
_entity.type
_entity.pdbx_description
1 polymer ?
#
loop_
_entity_poly.entity_id
_entity_poly.type
_entity_poly.pdbx_seq_one_letter_code
_entity_poly.pdbx_strand_id
1 'polypeptide(L)'
;MPRLDIICSLEKYVVDFVITLLDEKKKKILSKGKIIDITRLFYIIQIILINIKNNIYTTLRQIFYTNPKLFINQRNSNKIIGKLTKIIKTSREQINIYNAPKGIIRGNILLKENKSS
;
A
#
# COMPACT_ATOMS: atom_id res chain seq x y z
N MET A 1 2.46 19.14 -2.42
CA MET A 1 1.76 18.53 -3.58
C MET A 1 1.46 17.07 -3.26
N PRO A 2 0.21 16.59 -3.41
CA PRO A 2 -0.05 15.15 -3.32
C PRO A 2 0.83 14.43 -4.34
N ARG A 3 1.37 13.27 -3.97
CA ARG A 3 2.27 12.47 -4.81
C ARG A 3 1.48 11.87 -5.99
N LEU A 4 1.16 12.72 -6.96
CA LEU A 4 0.26 12.42 -8.09
C LEU A 4 0.79 11.24 -8.92
N ASP A 5 2.10 11.14 -9.08
CA ASP A 5 2.77 10.05 -9.80
C ASP A 5 2.43 8.66 -9.20
N ILE A 6 2.33 8.58 -7.87
CA ILE A 6 1.99 7.34 -7.17
C ILE A 6 0.51 7.02 -7.38
N ILE A 7 -0.36 8.02 -7.30
CA ILE A 7 -1.80 7.85 -7.57
C ILE A 7 -2.00 7.33 -8.99
N CYS A 8 -1.41 7.98 -9.98
CA CYS A 8 -1.49 7.54 -11.37
C CYS A 8 -0.92 6.13 -11.58
N SER A 9 0.16 5.76 -10.88
CA SER A 9 0.73 4.40 -10.94
C SER A 9 -0.22 3.35 -10.36
N LEU A 10 -0.90 3.66 -9.26
CA LEU A 10 -1.89 2.79 -8.64
C LEU A 10 -3.15 2.66 -9.51
N GLU A 11 -3.66 3.77 -10.03
CA GLU A 11 -4.82 3.80 -10.92
C GLU A 11 -4.55 3.01 -12.20
N LYS A 12 -3.39 3.21 -12.82
CA LYS A 12 -2.96 2.44 -14.00
C LYS A 12 -2.95 0.94 -13.71
N TYR A 13 -2.38 0.53 -12.57
CA TYR A 13 -2.37 -0.88 -12.17
C TYR A 13 -3.78 -1.46 -12.02
N VAL A 14 -4.70 -0.69 -11.43
CA VAL A 14 -6.11 -1.10 -11.27
C VAL A 14 -6.79 -1.25 -12.64
N VAL A 15 -6.62 -0.28 -13.53
CA VAL A 15 -7.19 -0.31 -14.88
C VAL A 15 -6.64 -1.48 -15.68
N ASP A 16 -5.31 -1.68 -15.68
CA ASP A 16 -4.65 -2.80 -16.36
C ASP A 16 -5.18 -4.16 -15.86
N PHE A 17 -5.43 -4.27 -14.54
CA PHE A 17 -6.01 -5.46 -13.95
C PHE A 17 -7.46 -5.69 -14.41
N VAL A 18 -8.30 -4.65 -14.43
CA VAL A 18 -9.69 -4.75 -14.90
C VAL A 18 -9.74 -5.13 -16.37
N ILE A 19 -8.90 -4.53 -17.22
CA ILE A 19 -8.78 -4.88 -18.64
C ILE A 19 -8.40 -6.37 -18.78
N THR A 20 -7.46 -6.84 -17.96
CA THR A 20 -7.05 -8.25 -17.95
C THR A 20 -8.17 -9.21 -17.56
N LEU A 21 -9.11 -8.77 -16.70
CA LEU A 21 -10.28 -9.57 -16.32
C LEU A 21 -11.36 -9.60 -17.41
N LEU A 22 -11.50 -8.52 -18.18
CA LEU A 22 -12.49 -8.41 -19.27
C LEU A 22 -12.05 -9.14 -20.54
N ASP A 23 -10.76 -9.40 -20.70
CA ASP A 23 -10.22 -10.16 -21.83
C ASP A 23 -10.66 -11.65 -21.73
N GLU A 24 -11.77 -11.98 -22.37
CA GLU A 24 -12.37 -13.34 -22.42
C GLU A 24 -11.36 -14.42 -22.87
N LYS A 25 -10.35 -14.06 -23.68
CA LYS A 25 -9.29 -14.99 -24.13
C LYS A 25 -8.27 -15.30 -23.05
N LYS A 26 -8.16 -14.44 -22.02
CA LYS A 26 -7.24 -14.56 -20.87
C LYS A 26 -7.96 -14.87 -19.56
N LYS A 27 -9.24 -15.27 -19.62
CA LYS A 27 -10.07 -15.60 -18.45
C LYS A 27 -9.48 -16.78 -17.69
N LYS A 28 -8.50 -16.47 -16.83
CA LYS A 28 -7.74 -17.44 -16.07
C LYS A 28 -8.63 -17.89 -14.93
N ILE A 29 -8.84 -19.20 -14.78
CA ILE A 29 -9.51 -19.77 -13.62
C ILE A 29 -8.75 -19.30 -12.37
N LEU A 30 -9.38 -18.41 -11.61
CA LEU A 30 -8.82 -17.87 -10.38
C LEU A 30 -9.08 -18.89 -9.26
N SER A 31 -8.01 -19.49 -8.73
CA SER A 31 -8.14 -20.31 -7.53
C SER A 31 -8.53 -19.45 -6.32
N LYS A 32 -9.21 -20.03 -5.34
CA LYS A 32 -9.62 -19.36 -4.11
C LYS A 32 -8.48 -18.58 -3.44
N GLY A 33 -7.27 -19.15 -3.39
CA GLY A 33 -6.09 -18.48 -2.85
C GLY A 33 -5.68 -17.21 -3.62
N LYS A 34 -5.75 -17.25 -4.96
CA LYS A 34 -5.45 -16.07 -5.80
C LYS A 34 -6.47 -14.97 -5.60
N ILE A 35 -7.76 -15.31 -5.47
CA ILE A 35 -8.82 -14.34 -5.20
C ILE A 35 -8.51 -13.60 -3.90
N ILE A 36 -8.22 -14.33 -2.83
CA ILE A 36 -7.91 -13.74 -1.52
C ILE A 36 -6.69 -12.81 -1.60
N ASP A 37 -5.62 -13.22 -2.29
CA ASP A 37 -4.41 -12.39 -2.44
C ASP A 37 -4.67 -11.13 -3.27
N ILE A 38 -5.51 -11.21 -4.30
CA ILE A 38 -5.96 -10.05 -5.08
C ILE A 38 -6.80 -9.13 -4.20
N THR A 39 -7.78 -9.66 -3.46
CA THR A 39 -8.60 -8.87 -2.54
C THR A 39 -7.75 -8.11 -1.53
N ARG A 40 -6.74 -8.76 -0.92
CA ARG A 40 -5.79 -8.10 -0.02
C ARG A 40 -5.04 -6.97 -0.71
N LEU A 41 -4.59 -7.21 -1.94
CA LEU A 41 -3.83 -6.22 -2.71
C LEU A 41 -4.67 -4.98 -3.00
N PHE A 42 -5.90 -5.15 -3.49
CA PHE A 42 -6.83 -4.04 -3.73
C PHE A 42 -7.21 -3.29 -2.47
N TYR A 43 -7.39 -3.99 -1.35
CA TYR A 43 -7.66 -3.35 -0.07
C TYR A 43 -6.50 -2.48 0.42
N ILE A 44 -5.24 -2.93 0.23
CA ILE A 44 -4.06 -2.11 0.52
C ILE A 44 -3.95 -0.91 -0.42
N ILE A 45 -4.25 -1.07 -1.71
CA ILE A 45 -4.30 0.05 -2.68
C ILE A 45 -5.28 1.12 -2.19
N GLN A 46 -6.48 0.72 -1.75
CA GLN A 46 -7.49 1.63 -1.23
C GLN A 46 -6.97 2.42 -0.01
N ILE A 47 -6.34 1.74 0.95
CA ILE A 47 -5.75 2.41 2.13
C ILE A 47 -4.71 3.44 1.70
N ILE A 48 -3.84 3.10 0.75
CA ILE A 48 -2.79 4.01 0.27
C ILE A 48 -3.40 5.24 -0.43
N LEU A 49 -4.42 5.05 -1.27
CA LEU A 49 -5.09 6.16 -1.94
C LEU A 49 -5.72 7.12 -0.92
N ILE A 50 -6.37 6.60 0.13
CA ILE A 50 -6.92 7.39 1.23
C ILE A 50 -5.80 8.14 1.97
N ASN A 51 -4.72 7.44 2.30
CA ASN A 51 -3.58 8.00 3.01
C ASN A 51 -2.92 9.15 2.24
N ILE A 52 -2.74 9.01 0.92
CA ILE A 52 -2.12 10.05 0.10
C ILE A 52 -3.09 11.22 -0.07
N LYS A 53 -4.36 10.96 -0.37
CA LYS A 53 -5.37 12.00 -0.60
C LYS A 53 -5.62 12.87 0.64
N ASN A 54 -5.68 12.24 1.81
CA ASN A 54 -5.96 12.92 3.07
C ASN A 54 -4.69 13.28 3.87
N ASN A 55 -3.51 12.99 3.32
CA ASN A 55 -2.22 13.15 4.00
C ASN A 55 -2.15 12.47 5.38
N ILE A 56 -2.71 11.26 5.48
CA ILE A 56 -2.74 10.44 6.70
C ILE A 56 -1.58 9.45 6.68
N TYR A 57 -0.93 9.29 7.83
CA TYR A 57 0.12 8.31 8.06
C TYR A 57 -0.43 7.10 8.80
N THR A 58 -0.12 5.91 8.31
CA THR A 58 -0.58 4.65 8.90
C THR A 58 0.59 3.73 9.19
N THR A 59 0.52 3.02 10.32
CA THR A 59 1.53 2.03 10.70
C THR A 59 1.19 0.64 10.15
N LEU A 60 2.20 -0.22 10.00
CA LEU A 60 1.99 -1.62 9.60
C LEU A 60 0.95 -2.34 10.47
N ARG A 61 0.98 -2.11 11.78
CA ARG A 61 0.01 -2.71 12.72
C ARG A 61 -1.39 -2.16 12.52
N GLN A 62 -1.54 -0.85 12.36
CA GLN A 62 -2.85 -0.25 12.07
C GLN A 62 -3.47 -0.83 10.80
N ILE A 63 -2.69 -1.03 9.74
CA ILE A 63 -3.18 -1.67 8.50
C ILE A 63 -3.67 -3.10 8.74
N PHE A 64 -2.98 -3.88 9.57
CA PHE A 64 -3.46 -5.21 9.92
C PHE A 64 -4.79 -5.14 10.69
N TYR A 65 -4.92 -4.17 11.60
CA TYR A 65 -6.11 -3.98 12.41
C TYR A 65 -7.31 -3.41 11.66
N THR A 66 -7.15 -2.84 10.46
CA THR A 66 -8.32 -2.38 9.68
C THR A 66 -9.18 -3.56 9.20
N ASN A 67 -8.58 -4.73 8.92
CA ASN A 67 -9.32 -5.94 8.60
C ASN A 67 -8.57 -7.23 8.99
N PRO A 68 -8.62 -7.63 10.28
CA PRO A 68 -7.93 -8.82 10.78
C PRO A 68 -8.39 -10.12 10.10
N LYS A 69 -9.66 -10.21 9.72
CA LYS A 69 -10.23 -11.40 9.05
C LYS A 69 -9.65 -11.61 7.65
N LEU A 70 -9.41 -10.52 6.92
CA LEU A 70 -8.83 -10.58 5.57
C LEU A 70 -7.34 -10.97 5.62
N PHE A 71 -6.58 -10.38 6.54
CA PHE A 71 -5.14 -10.61 6.62
C PHE A 71 -4.78 -11.87 7.41
N ILE A 72 -5.57 -12.26 8.41
CA ILE A 72 -5.36 -13.39 9.33
C ILE A 72 -4.14 -13.18 10.25
N ASN A 73 -3.01 -12.74 9.70
CA ASN A 73 -1.80 -12.43 10.43
C ASN A 73 -1.08 -11.20 9.82
N GLN A 74 -0.22 -10.57 10.63
CA GLN A 74 0.59 -9.42 10.24
C GLN A 74 1.55 -9.74 9.09
N ARG A 75 2.01 -11.00 8.97
CA ARG A 75 2.92 -11.44 7.91
C ARG A 75 2.27 -11.28 6.53
N ASN A 76 0.97 -11.57 6.42
CA ASN A 76 0.23 -11.48 5.18
C ASN A 76 0.02 -10.02 4.74
N SER A 77 -0.35 -9.12 5.66
CA SER A 77 -0.46 -7.69 5.33
C SER A 77 0.90 -7.12 4.89
N ASN A 78 1.97 -7.41 5.63
CA ASN A 78 3.32 -6.98 5.29
C ASN A 78 3.79 -7.53 3.94
N LYS A 79 3.49 -8.79 3.63
CA LYS A 79 3.82 -9.42 2.34
C LYS A 79 3.14 -8.70 1.17
N ILE A 80 1.87 -8.34 1.32
CA ILE A 80 1.10 -7.66 0.27
C ILE A 80 1.58 -6.21 0.10
N ILE A 81 1.85 -5.49 1.19
CA ILE A 81 2.46 -4.15 1.13
C ILE A 81 3.80 -4.22 0.38
N GLY A 82 4.67 -5.18 0.74
CA GLY A 82 5.96 -5.37 0.08
C GLY A 82 5.86 -5.81 -1.38
N LYS A 83 4.80 -6.50 -1.78
CA LYS A 83 4.52 -6.82 -3.19
C LYS A 83 4.10 -5.56 -3.93
N LEU A 84 3.21 -4.75 -3.34
CA LEU A 84 2.73 -3.53 -3.97
C LEU A 84 3.85 -2.52 -4.16
N THR A 85 4.70 -2.28 -3.16
CA THR A 85 5.85 -1.36 -3.27
C THR A 85 6.80 -1.74 -4.41
N LYS A 86 6.98 -3.03 -4.68
CA LYS A 86 7.74 -3.51 -5.83
C LYS A 86 7.04 -3.23 -7.16
N ILE A 87 5.71 -3.36 -7.22
CA ILE A 87 4.91 -3.08 -8.43
C ILE A 87 5.01 -1.58 -8.78
N ILE A 88 4.81 -0.70 -7.80
CA ILE A 88 4.85 0.76 -8.00
C ILE A 88 6.26 1.35 -7.90
N LYS A 89 7.30 0.51 -7.73
CA LYS A 89 8.72 0.89 -7.61
C LYS A 89 8.97 2.02 -6.59
N THR A 90 8.27 1.98 -5.47
CA THR A 90 8.25 3.08 -4.48
C THR A 90 8.44 2.52 -3.07
N SER A 91 9.07 3.29 -2.18
CA SER A 91 9.26 2.88 -0.78
C SER A 91 7.96 2.99 0.04
N ARG A 92 7.89 2.35 1.21
CA ARG A 92 6.68 2.36 2.06
C ARG A 92 6.41 3.76 2.64
N GLU A 93 7.48 4.46 2.94
CA GLU A 93 7.46 5.80 3.52
C GLU A 93 6.89 6.80 2.51
N GLN A 94 7.16 6.60 1.21
CA GLN A 94 6.60 7.38 0.11
C GLN A 94 5.10 7.11 -0.14
N ILE A 95 4.52 6.07 0.46
CA ILE A 95 3.07 5.80 0.44
C ILE A 95 2.43 6.00 1.82
N ASN A 96 3.09 6.77 2.69
CA ASN A 96 2.63 7.12 4.05
C ASN A 96 2.42 5.90 4.96
N ILE A 97 3.20 4.82 4.75
CA ILE A 97 3.18 3.63 5.59
C ILE A 97 4.50 3.53 6.38
N TYR A 98 4.39 3.48 7.70
CA TYR A 98 5.54 3.44 8.61
C TYR A 98 5.54 2.21 9.51
N ASN A 99 6.69 1.90 10.10
CA ASN A 99 6.81 0.78 11.05
C ASN A 99 6.07 1.08 12.37
N ALA A 100 6.23 2.31 12.87
CA ALA A 100 5.74 2.77 14.15
C ALA A 100 5.45 4.29 14.08
N PRO A 101 4.61 4.84 14.97
CA PRO A 101 4.28 6.27 14.94
C PRO A 101 5.42 7.15 15.47
N LYS A 102 6.37 6.58 16.22
CA LYS A 102 7.53 7.28 16.78
C LYS A 102 8.78 6.43 16.61
N GLY A 103 9.90 7.07 16.28
CA GLY A 103 11.24 6.50 16.34
C GLY A 103 12.02 7.13 17.51
N ILE A 104 12.93 6.38 18.12
CA ILE A 104 13.81 6.90 19.18
C ILE A 104 15.17 7.21 18.55
N ILE A 105 15.70 8.41 18.80
CA ILE A 105 17.01 8.88 18.34
C ILE A 105 17.77 9.40 19.56
N ARG A 106 19.06 9.04 19.73
CA ARG A 106 19.90 9.48 20.85
C ARG A 106 21.32 9.81 20.35
N GLY A 107 21.88 10.94 20.78
CA GLY A 107 23.24 11.39 20.44
C GLY A 107 23.33 12.91 20.33
N ASN A 108 24.52 13.44 20.04
CA ASN A 108 24.72 14.85 19.71
C ASN A 108 24.29 15.09 18.25
N ILE A 109 22.99 15.32 18.03
CA ILE A 109 22.38 15.39 16.70
C ILE A 109 21.56 16.68 16.60
N LEU A 110 21.77 17.42 15.50
CA LEU A 110 20.94 18.56 15.12
C LEU A 110 19.97 18.14 14.01
N LEU A 111 18.67 18.21 14.27
CA LEU A 111 17.62 17.91 13.28
C LEU A 111 17.01 19.22 12.76
N LYS A 112 16.91 19.37 11.44
CA LYS A 112 16.19 20.47 10.80
C LYS A 112 15.14 19.90 9.87
N GLU A 113 13.87 20.14 10.18
CA GLU A 113 12.76 19.81 9.31
C GLU A 113 12.54 20.97 8.33
N ASN A 114 12.68 20.70 7.03
CA ASN A 114 12.30 21.67 6.01
C ASN A 114 10.78 21.55 5.80
N LYS A 115 10.02 22.54 6.28
CA LYS A 115 8.62 22.67 5.91
C LYS A 115 8.55 23.12 4.46
N SER A 116 8.27 22.19 3.54
CA SER A 116 7.87 22.55 2.18
C SER A 116 6.47 23.15 2.27
N SER A 117 6.38 24.49 2.27
CA SER A 117 5.14 25.25 2.10
C SER A 117 4.57 25.04 0.70
#